data_AF-A0A7V9I8P3-F1
#
_entry.id   AF-A0A7V9I8P3-F1
#
_cell.length_a   1.000
_cell.length_b   1.000
_cell.length_c   1.000
_cell.angle_alpha   90.00
_cell.angle_beta   90.00
_cell.angle_gamma   90.00
#
_symmetry.space_group_name_H-M   'P 1'
#
loop_
_entity.id
_entity.type
_entity.pdbx_description
1 polymer ?
#
loop_
_entity_poly.entity_id
_entity_poly.type
_entity_poly.pdbx_seq_one_letter_code
_entity_poly.pdbx_strand_id
1 'polypeptide(L)' 'MSDCNEVTEQLYEYLDRELTTEEVCEVQAHLSRCPSCFELERFESGVIKLVRRECGSERAPERLRERLLTVPRS' A
#
# COMPACT_ATOMS: atom_id res chain seq x y z
N MET A 1 -22.49 -5.06 -0.64
CA MET A 1 -21.67 -5.82 -1.60
C MET A 1 -21.06 -4.75 -2.48
N SER A 2 -19.84 -4.34 -2.18
CA SER A 2 -19.16 -3.29 -2.95
C SER A 2 -18.97 -3.74 -4.38
N ASP A 3 -19.31 -2.89 -5.34
CA ASP A 3 -19.15 -3.15 -6.76
C ASP A 3 -17.67 -3.05 -7.17
N CYS A 4 -17.28 -3.75 -8.24
CA CYS A 4 -15.89 -3.72 -8.72
C CYS A 4 -15.40 -2.29 -9.01
N ASN A 5 -16.29 -1.39 -9.43
CA ASN A 5 -15.95 0.01 -9.69
C ASN A 5 -15.54 0.75 -8.41
N GLU A 6 -16.32 0.59 -7.33
CA GLU A 6 -16.05 1.21 -6.03
C GLU A 6 -14.73 0.70 -5.44
N VAL A 7 -14.48 -0.62 -5.54
CA VAL A 7 -13.24 -1.23 -5.03
C VAL A 7 -12.02 -0.82 -5.85
N THR A 8 -12.19 -0.55 -7.15
CA THR A 8 -11.10 -0.07 -8.01
C THR A 8 -10.71 1.36 -7.67
N GLU A 9 -11.68 2.23 -7.36
CA GLU A 9 -11.41 3.61 -6.92
C GLU A 9 -10.67 3.61 -5.56
N GLN A 10 -11.14 2.81 -4.61
CA GLN A 10 -10.53 2.67 -3.27
C GLN A 10 -9.22 1.87 -3.28
N LEU A 11 -8.84 1.24 -4.40
CA LEU A 11 -7.65 0.40 -4.48
C LEU A 11 -6.36 1.18 -4.20
N TYR A 12 -6.28 2.43 -4.67
CA TYR A 12 -5.10 3.26 -4.45
C TYR A 12 -4.95 3.67 -2.98
N GLU A 13 -6.04 4.08 -2.35
CA GLU A 13 -6.08 4.40 -0.91
C GLU A 13 -5.76 3.17 -0.05
N TYR A 14 -6.25 2.00 -0.47
CA TYR A 14 -5.91 0.71 0.14
C TYR A 14 -4.40 0.41 0.05
N LEU A 15 -3.78 0.65 -1.11
CA LEU A 15 -2.36 0.40 -1.35
C LEU A 15 -1.46 1.41 -0.60
N ASP A 16 -1.89 2.66 -0.43
CA ASP A 16 -1.16 3.67 0.35
C ASP A 16 -1.38 3.53 1.86
N ARG A 17 -2.39 2.72 2.28
CA ARG A 17 -2.83 2.51 3.67
C ARG A 17 -3.53 3.73 4.28
N GLU A 18 -4.28 4.45 3.46
CA GLU A 18 -5.05 5.63 3.85
C GLU A 18 -6.51 5.31 4.22
N LEU A 19 -6.97 4.06 3.98
CA LEU A 19 -8.30 3.60 4.35
C LEU A 19 -8.47 3.34 5.85
N THR A 20 -9.70 3.52 6.34
CA THR A 20 -10.10 3.07 7.68
C THR A 20 -10.13 1.55 7.78
N THR A 21 -10.16 1.02 9.01
CA THR A 21 -10.20 -0.44 9.22
C THR A 21 -11.46 -1.08 8.62
N GLU A 22 -12.59 -0.35 8.62
CA GLU A 22 -13.85 -0.83 8.04
C GLU A 22 -13.75 -0.94 6.52
N GLU A 23 -13.25 0.09 5.85
CA GLU A 23 -13.04 0.12 4.39
C GLU A 23 -12.03 -0.94 3.93
N VAL A 24 -10.95 -1.14 4.68
CA VAL A 24 -9.98 -2.22 4.45
C VAL A 24 -10.66 -3.59 4.46
N CYS A 25 -11.57 -3.83 5.41
CA CYS A 25 -12.32 -5.08 5.48
C CYS A 25 -13.26 -5.26 4.28
N GLU A 26 -13.91 -4.20 3.81
CA GLU A 26 -14.80 -4.25 2.65
C GLU A 26 -14.03 -4.55 1.35
N VAL A 27 -12.91 -3.85 1.12
CA VAL A 27 -12.02 -4.10 -0.01
C VAL A 27 -11.49 -5.53 0.02
N GLN A 28 -10.97 -6.01 1.16
CA GLN A 28 -10.49 -7.40 1.29
C GLN A 28 -11.59 -8.44 1.05
N ALA A 29 -12.79 -8.20 1.57
CA ALA A 29 -13.93 -9.09 1.35
C ALA A 29 -14.28 -9.17 -0.14
N HIS A 30 -14.21 -8.06 -0.88
CA HIS A 30 -14.41 -8.06 -2.32
C HIS A 30 -13.28 -8.77 -3.08
N LEU A 31 -12.02 -8.46 -2.77
CA LEU A 31 -10.85 -9.11 -3.40
C LEU A 31 -10.87 -10.63 -3.21
N SER A 32 -11.38 -11.13 -2.08
CA SER A 32 -11.54 -12.57 -1.84
C SER A 32 -12.61 -13.26 -2.71
N ARG A 33 -13.56 -12.49 -3.26
CA ARG A 33 -14.71 -13.00 -4.04
C ARG A 33 -14.60 -12.67 -5.53
N CYS A 34 -13.77 -11.69 -5.91
CA CYS A 34 -13.62 -11.20 -7.27
C CYS A 34 -12.18 -11.41 -7.78
N PRO A 35 -11.94 -12.43 -8.62
CA PRO A 35 -10.60 -12.70 -9.19
C PRO A 35 -10.05 -11.54 -10.02
N SER A 36 -10.92 -10.81 -10.73
CA SER A 36 -10.51 -9.69 -11.59
C SER A 36 -9.92 -8.55 -10.78
N CYS A 37 -10.56 -8.17 -9.67
CA CYS A 37 -10.04 -7.13 -8.77
C CYS A 37 -8.81 -7.61 -8.00
N PHE A 38 -8.74 -8.90 -7.65
CA PHE A 38 -7.55 -9.49 -7.02
C PHE A 38 -6.32 -9.42 -7.92
N GLU A 39 -6.45 -9.76 -9.21
CA GLU A 39 -5.33 -9.66 -10.15
C GLU A 39 -4.90 -8.21 -10.38
N LEU A 40 -5.84 -7.26 -10.37
CA LEU A 40 -5.53 -5.82 -10.44
C LEU A 40 -4.74 -5.36 -9.21
N GLU A 41 -5.19 -5.67 -8.00
CA GLU A 41 -4.45 -5.36 -6.76
C GLU A 41 -3.04 -5.95 -6.80
N ARG A 42 -2.92 -7.22 -7.20
CA ARG A 42 -1.64 -7.90 -7.29
C ARG A 42 -0.69 -7.20 -8.26
N PHE A 43 -1.19 -6.76 -9.41
CA PHE A 43 -0.41 -6.03 -10.40
C PHE A 43 0.06 -4.68 -9.84
N GLU A 44 -0.87 -3.86 -9.35
CA GLU A 44 -0.58 -2.52 -8.80
C GLU A 44 0.39 -2.60 -7.59
N SER A 45 0.16 -3.54 -6.67
CA SER A 45 1.06 -3.83 -5.54
C SER A 45 2.46 -4.23 -6.02
N GLY A 46 2.55 -4.97 -7.12
CA GLY A 46 3.80 -5.31 -7.80
C GLY A 46 4.53 -4.08 -8.35
N VAL A 47 3.80 -3.16 -8.99
CA VAL A 47 4.33 -1.88 -9.50
C VAL A 47 4.84 -1.03 -8.35
N ILE A 48 4.06 -0.85 -7.27
CA ILE A 48 4.49 -0.09 -6.09
C ILE A 48 5.75 -0.69 -5.47
N LYS A 49 5.83 -2.02 -5.33
CA LYS A 49 7.03 -2.71 -4.83
C LYS A 49 8.23 -2.47 -5.74
N LEU A 50 8.04 -2.52 -7.05
CA LEU A 50 9.10 -2.27 -8.03
C LEU A 50 9.58 -0.82 -7.92
N VAL A 51 8.67 0.16 -7.92
CA VAL A 51 9.00 1.58 -7.75
C VAL A 51 9.74 1.80 -6.43
N ARG A 52 9.26 1.23 -5.32
CA ARG A 52 9.95 1.31 -4.01
C ARG A 52 11.32 0.66 -4.04
N ARG A 53 11.54 -0.41 -4.82
CA ARG A 53 12.85 -1.04 -4.98
C ARG A 53 13.79 -0.18 -5.79
N GLU A 54 13.38 0.28 -6.96
CA GLU A 54 14.23 1.06 -7.87
C GLU A 54 14.48 2.48 -7.35
N CYS A 55 13.48 3.12 -6.74
CA CYS A 55 13.56 4.48 -6.20
C CYS A 55 13.99 4.52 -4.72
N GLY A 56 13.73 3.47 -3.93
CA GLY A 56 14.22 3.34 -2.54
C GLY A 56 15.68 2.86 -2.45
N SER A 57 16.35 2.65 -3.59
CA SER A 57 17.77 2.33 -3.68
C SER A 57 18.70 3.54 -3.47
N GLU A 58 18.17 4.72 -3.17
CA GLU A 58 18.95 5.74 -2.48
C GLU A 58 19.04 5.35 -1.01
N ARG A 59 20.11 4.63 -0.64
CA ARG A 59 20.45 4.41 0.77
C ARG A 59 20.32 5.75 1.48
N ALA A 60 19.35 5.87 2.40
CA ALA A 60 19.25 7.05 3.24
C ALA A 60 20.65 7.37 3.79
N PRO A 61 21.17 8.60 3.58
CA PRO A 61 22.52 8.96 3.98
C PRO A 61 22.76 8.52 5.42
N GLU A 62 23.92 7.92 5.71
CA GLU A 62 24.24 7.37 7.04
C GLU A 62 23.99 8.42 8.14
N ARG A 63 24.31 9.67 7.84
CA ARG A 63 24.09 10.85 8.68
C ARG A 63 22.61 11.09 9.08
N LEU A 64 21.65 10.69 8.24
CA LEU A 64 20.22 10.78 8.53
C LEU A 64 19.76 9.61 9.41
N ARG A 65 20.32 8.41 9.22
CA ARG A 65 20.07 7.24 10.09
C ARG A 65 20.61 7.47 11.50
N GLU A 66 21.83 8.00 11.63
CA GLU A 66 22.44 8.34 12.92
C GLU A 66 21.62 9.39 13.69
N ARG A 67 21.04 10.37 12.99
CA ARG A 67 20.15 11.36 13.61
C ARG A 67 18.81 10.76 14.07
N LEU A 68 18.25 9.79 13.35
CA LEU A 68 17.02 9.12 13.77
C LEU A 68 17.23 8.20 14.98
N LEU A 69 18.42 7.59 15.11
CA LEU A 69 18.79 6.73 16.25
C LEU A 69 19.13 7.52 17.52
N THR A 70 19.48 8.80 17.39
CA THR A 70 19.85 9.67 18.51
C THR A 70 18.71 10.54 19.02
N VAL A 71 17.53 10.52 18.39
CA VAL A 71 16.32 11.17 18.91
C VAL A 71 15.65 10.22 19.92
N PRO A 72 15.68 10.50 21.23
CA PRO A 72 14.88 9.74 22.18
C PRO A 72 13.40 9.92 21.84
N ARG A 73 12.67 8.81 21.75
CA ARG A 73 11.22 8.84 21.58
C ARG A 73 10.60 9.40 22.86
N SER A 74 10.12 10.65 22.79
CA SER A 74 9.30 11.31 23.81
C SER A 74 7.87 10.79 23.79
#